data_AF-A0A382ITP2-F1
#
_entry.id   AF-A0A382ITP2-F1
#
_cell.length_a   1.000
_cell.length_b   1.000
_cell.length_c   1.000
_cell.angle_alpha   90.00
_cell.angle_beta   90.00
_cell.angle_gamma   90.00
#
_symmetry.space_group_name_H-M   'P 1'
#
loop_
_entity.id
_entity.type
_entity.pdbx_description
1 polymer ?
#
loop_
_entity_poly.entity_id
_entity_poly.type
_entity_poly.pdbx_seq_one_letter_code
_entity_poly.pdbx_strand_id
1 'polypeptide(L)'
;MELLKELCESSGIPGREERIREIVRRELEPIVDEITVDSMGNMLCIKKKSGATKLMIAAHMDEIGFVVSHIEEKGWVRIVALGGHDPRNMVAQHVRICADEGDLTGILYPGIKPPHIQNPEDRNKKLEVKDFIVDLGLSGDEVKEKIQIGTPVTLKRNFIELGECVSCKAMDNRVAVYIMIKAMQNAEKYGFETYAVATSQEEIGLRGATTSAFGINPDVGICLDTTLATDTPGVSDR
;
A
#
# COMPACT_ATOMS: atom_id res chain seq x y z
N MET A 1 -5.44 11.33 -15.22
CA MET A 1 -5.10 11.02 -13.82
C MET A 1 -5.87 9.84 -13.24
N GLU A 2 -6.95 9.37 -13.90
CA GLU A 2 -7.76 8.22 -13.44
C GLU A 2 -6.97 6.98 -13.00
N LEU A 3 -5.95 6.56 -13.76
CA LEU A 3 -5.14 5.40 -13.36
C LEU A 3 -4.42 5.61 -12.03
N LEU A 4 -3.81 6.79 -11.80
CA LEU A 4 -3.15 7.07 -10.52
C LEU A 4 -4.17 7.10 -9.38
N LYS A 5 -5.35 7.70 -9.61
CA LYS A 5 -6.45 7.68 -8.65
C LYS A 5 -6.86 6.26 -8.28
N GLU A 6 -7.08 5.40 -9.27
CA GLU A 6 -7.45 3.99 -9.05
C GLU A 6 -6.37 3.23 -8.29
N LEU A 7 -5.10 3.40 -8.66
CA LEU A 7 -3.97 2.79 -7.96
C LEU A 7 -3.87 3.26 -6.51
N CYS A 8 -3.99 4.56 -6.24
CA CYS A 8 -3.91 5.11 -4.89
C CYS A 8 -5.12 4.70 -4.02
N GLU A 9 -6.34 4.74 -4.56
CA GLU A 9 -7.56 4.43 -3.80
C GLU A 9 -7.76 2.92 -3.57
N SER A 10 -7.09 2.07 -4.34
CA SER A 10 -7.13 0.61 -4.18
C SER A 10 -6.27 0.15 -2.99
N SER A 11 -6.82 -0.78 -2.21
CA SER A 11 -6.14 -1.33 -1.03
C SER A 11 -5.16 -2.44 -1.43
N GLY A 12 -3.95 -2.41 -0.89
CA GLY A 12 -2.98 -3.48 -1.04
C GLY A 12 -1.87 -3.38 0.00
N ILE A 13 -2.05 -4.04 1.15
CA ILE A 13 -1.03 -4.11 2.21
C ILE A 13 0.06 -5.14 1.86
N PRO A 14 1.22 -5.15 2.57
CA PRO A 14 2.22 -6.19 2.40
C PRO A 14 1.62 -7.60 2.51
N GLY A 15 1.81 -8.39 1.45
CA GLY A 15 1.31 -9.76 1.31
C GLY A 15 -0.14 -9.88 0.83
N ARG A 16 -0.84 -8.77 0.53
CA ARG A 16 -2.21 -8.75 0.00
C ARG A 16 -2.37 -7.73 -1.14
N GLU A 17 -1.43 -7.75 -2.07
CA GLU A 17 -1.32 -6.80 -3.19
C GLU A 17 -2.19 -7.18 -4.41
N GLU A 18 -3.08 -8.17 -4.28
CA GLU A 18 -3.87 -8.75 -5.39
C GLU A 18 -4.56 -7.69 -6.25
N ARG A 19 -5.20 -6.72 -5.61
CA ARG A 19 -6.00 -5.68 -6.29
C ARG A 19 -5.13 -4.80 -7.18
N ILE A 20 -3.91 -4.54 -6.75
CA ILE A 20 -2.97 -3.63 -7.43
C ILE A 20 -2.32 -4.36 -8.58
N ARG A 21 -1.95 -5.62 -8.31
CA ARG A 21 -1.47 -6.55 -9.31
C ARG A 21 -2.46 -6.71 -10.47
N GLU A 22 -3.76 -6.75 -10.19
CA GLU A 22 -4.78 -6.80 -11.25
C GLU A 22 -4.81 -5.52 -12.11
N ILE A 23 -4.70 -4.34 -11.48
CA ILE A 23 -4.59 -3.07 -12.22
C ILE A 23 -3.35 -3.08 -13.11
N VAL A 24 -2.18 -3.45 -12.56
CA VAL A 24 -0.92 -3.54 -13.33
C VAL A 24 -1.05 -4.49 -14.51
N ARG A 25 -1.63 -5.69 -14.28
CA ARG A 25 -1.88 -6.68 -15.33
C ARG A 25 -2.71 -6.07 -16.45
N ARG A 26 -3.86 -5.49 -16.13
CA ARG A 26 -4.77 -4.87 -17.10
C ARG A 26 -4.06 -3.82 -17.97
N GLU A 27 -3.19 -3.01 -17.37
CA GLU A 27 -2.51 -1.92 -18.07
C GLU A 27 -1.31 -2.37 -18.93
N LEU A 28 -0.67 -3.50 -18.59
CA LEU A 28 0.58 -3.95 -19.23
C LEU A 28 0.42 -5.19 -20.11
N GLU A 29 -0.56 -6.06 -19.85
CA GLU A 29 -0.82 -7.27 -20.64
C GLU A 29 -0.93 -7.01 -22.15
N PRO A 30 -1.57 -5.93 -22.63
CA PRO A 30 -1.67 -5.67 -24.07
C PRO A 30 -0.34 -5.34 -24.77
N ILE A 31 0.71 -4.98 -24.02
CA ILE A 31 1.96 -4.42 -24.59
C ILE A 31 3.21 -5.26 -24.29
N VAL A 32 3.17 -6.13 -23.29
CA VAL A 32 4.28 -7.02 -22.94
C VAL A 32 4.12 -8.39 -23.59
N ASP A 33 5.22 -9.15 -23.69
CA ASP A 33 5.22 -10.44 -24.38
C ASP A 33 4.93 -11.61 -23.41
N GLU A 34 5.11 -11.38 -22.11
CA GLU A 34 4.84 -12.35 -21.05
C GLU A 34 4.54 -11.64 -19.72
N ILE A 35 3.62 -12.20 -18.93
CA ILE A 35 3.40 -11.82 -17.53
C ILE A 35 3.54 -13.07 -16.68
N THR A 36 4.35 -12.97 -15.62
CA THR A 36 4.44 -14.01 -14.59
C THR A 36 4.20 -13.40 -13.21
N VAL A 37 3.74 -14.23 -12.27
CA VAL A 37 3.62 -13.87 -10.87
C VAL A 37 4.40 -14.90 -10.07
N ASP A 38 5.35 -14.45 -9.26
CA ASP A 38 6.15 -15.36 -8.44
C ASP A 38 5.42 -15.78 -7.16
N SER A 39 6.01 -16.68 -6.38
CA SER A 39 5.41 -17.20 -5.16
C SER A 39 5.24 -16.15 -4.05
N MET A 40 5.94 -15.01 -4.12
CA MET A 40 5.77 -13.88 -3.20
C MET A 40 4.72 -12.88 -3.68
N GLY A 41 4.18 -13.09 -4.88
CA GLY A 41 3.19 -12.22 -5.49
C GLY A 41 3.75 -11.07 -6.31
N ASN A 42 5.08 -11.01 -6.54
CA ASN A 42 5.68 -10.04 -7.46
C ASN A 42 5.14 -10.30 -8.87
N MET A 43 4.77 -9.25 -9.59
CA MET A 43 4.35 -9.36 -10.99
C MET A 43 5.48 -8.90 -11.90
N LEU A 44 5.93 -9.80 -12.76
CA LEU A 44 6.96 -9.53 -13.76
C LEU A 44 6.27 -9.40 -15.12
N CYS A 45 6.27 -8.18 -15.65
CA CYS A 45 5.79 -7.86 -16.99
C CYS A 45 6.99 -7.73 -17.93
N ILE A 46 7.10 -8.65 -18.89
CA ILE A 46 8.35 -8.90 -19.62
C ILE A 46 8.22 -8.50 -21.08
N LYS A 47 9.08 -7.58 -21.53
CA LYS A 47 9.33 -7.34 -22.95
C LYS A 47 10.58 -8.07 -23.38
N LYS A 48 10.41 -9.13 -24.18
CA LYS A 48 11.48 -10.04 -24.58
C LYS A 48 12.38 -9.40 -25.62
N LYS A 49 13.69 -9.58 -25.46
CA LYS A 49 14.67 -9.20 -26.47
C LYS A 49 15.91 -10.06 -26.34
N SER A 50 15.84 -11.25 -26.95
CA SER A 50 16.92 -12.24 -26.91
C SER A 50 18.29 -11.64 -27.25
N GLY A 51 19.29 -11.91 -26.41
CA GLY A 51 20.66 -11.42 -26.55
C GLY A 51 20.89 -9.96 -26.19
N ALA A 52 19.86 -9.23 -25.73
CA ALA A 52 20.01 -7.88 -25.22
C ALA A 52 20.31 -7.85 -23.71
N THR A 53 20.88 -6.74 -23.25
CA THR A 53 21.05 -6.43 -21.83
C THR A 53 19.70 -6.47 -21.10
N LYS A 54 19.67 -7.09 -19.92
CA LYS A 54 18.48 -7.17 -19.07
C LYS A 54 18.35 -5.94 -18.20
N LEU A 55 17.24 -5.23 -18.36
CA LEU A 55 16.86 -4.07 -17.57
C LEU A 55 15.73 -4.45 -16.63
N MET A 56 15.89 -4.28 -15.33
CA MET A 56 14.81 -4.37 -14.34
C MET A 56 14.39 -2.96 -13.91
N ILE A 57 13.10 -2.64 -14.04
CA ILE A 57 12.46 -1.44 -13.51
C ILE A 57 11.52 -1.92 -12.41
N ALA A 58 11.79 -1.53 -11.15
CA ALA A 58 11.03 -1.98 -10.00
C ALA A 58 10.25 -0.82 -9.37
N ALA A 59 8.99 -1.08 -9.04
CA ALA A 59 8.13 -0.20 -8.25
C ALA A 59 7.26 -1.07 -7.33
N HIS A 60 7.10 -0.68 -6.07
CA HIS A 60 6.41 -1.52 -5.09
C HIS A 60 4.89 -1.29 -5.10
N MET A 61 4.15 -2.39 -4.97
CA MET A 61 2.69 -2.40 -4.99
C MET A 61 2.11 -2.21 -3.60
N ASP A 62 2.82 -2.55 -2.54
CA ASP A 62 2.27 -2.48 -1.20
C ASP A 62 2.10 -1.04 -0.72
N GLU A 63 1.24 -0.87 0.27
CA GLU A 63 1.12 0.34 1.07
C GLU A 63 1.13 -0.07 2.55
N ILE A 64 1.67 0.77 3.43
CA ILE A 64 1.52 0.53 4.87
C ILE A 64 0.04 0.37 5.26
N GLY A 65 -0.22 -0.52 6.20
CA GLY A 65 -1.58 -0.80 6.64
C GLY A 65 -1.61 -1.61 7.92
N PHE A 66 -2.69 -2.37 8.10
CA PHE A 66 -2.88 -3.18 9.28
C PHE A 66 -3.56 -4.50 8.92
N VAL A 67 -3.51 -5.44 9.86
CA VAL A 67 -4.33 -6.66 9.84
C VAL A 67 -5.16 -6.75 11.11
N VAL A 68 -6.36 -7.31 11.00
CA VAL A 68 -7.20 -7.62 12.15
C VAL A 68 -6.48 -8.63 13.03
N SER A 69 -6.27 -8.31 14.31
CA SER A 69 -5.60 -9.20 15.27
C SER A 69 -6.59 -9.87 16.23
N HIS A 70 -7.69 -9.18 16.55
CA HIS A 70 -8.73 -9.70 17.45
C HIS A 70 -10.06 -8.97 17.21
N ILE A 71 -11.17 -9.65 17.47
CA ILE A 71 -12.52 -9.09 17.44
C ILE A 71 -13.10 -9.26 18.84
N GLU A 72 -13.34 -8.15 19.53
CA GLU A 72 -13.91 -8.15 20.87
C GLU A 72 -15.40 -8.53 20.85
N GLU A 73 -15.94 -8.95 22.00
CA GLU A 73 -17.35 -9.35 22.16
C GLU A 73 -18.34 -8.26 21.71
N LYS A 74 -17.98 -6.98 21.89
CA LYS A 74 -18.82 -5.84 21.52
C LYS A 74 -18.63 -5.36 20.08
N GLY A 75 -17.80 -6.04 19.27
CA GLY A 75 -17.55 -5.67 17.87
C GLY A 75 -16.37 -4.73 17.63
N TRP A 76 -15.63 -4.34 18.68
CA TRP A 76 -14.39 -3.58 18.51
C TRP A 76 -13.32 -4.44 17.85
N VAL A 77 -12.71 -3.91 16.80
CA VAL A 77 -11.69 -4.62 16.03
C VAL A 77 -10.32 -4.12 16.45
N ARG A 78 -9.48 -5.03 16.93
CA ARG A 78 -8.06 -4.77 17.22
C ARG A 78 -7.24 -5.01 15.97
N ILE A 79 -6.17 -4.23 15.81
CA ILE A 79 -5.32 -4.26 14.64
C ILE A 79 -3.84 -4.35 15.02
N VAL A 80 -3.02 -4.88 14.10
CA VAL A 80 -1.56 -4.85 14.16
C VAL A 80 -1.04 -4.21 12.88
N ALA A 81 -0.08 -3.30 13.00
CA ALA A 81 0.51 -2.60 11.86
C ALA A 81 1.40 -3.51 11.00
N LEU A 82 1.37 -3.23 9.70
CA LEU A 82 2.34 -3.67 8.71
C LEU A 82 2.94 -2.41 8.08
N GLY A 83 4.26 -2.26 8.23
CA GLY A 83 4.99 -1.04 7.88
C GLY A 83 4.99 0.01 8.99
N GLY A 84 5.66 1.14 8.73
CA GLY A 84 5.86 2.22 9.71
C GLY A 84 4.66 3.14 9.84
N HIS A 85 4.02 3.17 11.01
CA HIS A 85 2.91 4.10 11.29
C HIS A 85 3.28 5.12 12.37
N ASP A 86 2.85 6.36 12.17
CA ASP A 86 2.84 7.39 13.19
C ASP A 86 1.44 7.48 13.83
N PRO A 87 1.29 7.12 15.12
CA PRO A 87 0.03 7.25 15.86
C PRO A 87 -0.66 8.61 15.75
N ARG A 88 0.10 9.69 15.55
CA ARG A 88 -0.45 11.05 15.39
C ARG A 88 -1.32 11.19 14.14
N ASN A 89 -1.01 10.43 13.08
CA ASN A 89 -1.73 10.48 11.80
C ASN A 89 -2.95 9.54 11.77
N MET A 90 -3.13 8.70 12.79
CA MET A 90 -4.15 7.64 12.82
C MET A 90 -5.47 8.07 13.47
N VAL A 91 -5.47 9.12 14.29
CA VAL A 91 -6.65 9.54 15.07
C VAL A 91 -7.79 9.99 14.14
N ALA A 92 -8.98 9.46 14.38
CA ALA A 92 -10.22 9.81 13.69
C ALA A 92 -10.17 9.64 12.16
N GLN A 93 -9.32 8.73 11.68
CA GLN A 93 -9.27 8.39 10.26
C GLN A 93 -10.36 7.37 9.91
N HIS A 94 -10.88 7.45 8.69
CA HIS A 94 -11.63 6.33 8.12
C HIS A 94 -10.66 5.24 7.66
N VAL A 95 -11.05 3.99 7.88
CA VAL A 95 -10.34 2.81 7.37
C VAL A 95 -11.26 2.00 6.50
N ARG A 96 -10.65 1.18 5.65
CA ARG A 96 -11.31 0.15 4.86
C ARG A 96 -10.81 -1.21 5.33
N ILE A 97 -11.74 -2.06 5.77
CA ILE A 97 -11.46 -3.47 6.06
C ILE A 97 -11.83 -4.28 4.82
N CYS A 98 -10.86 -4.99 4.24
CA CYS A 98 -11.01 -5.72 3.00
C CYS A 98 -11.59 -7.11 3.23
N ALA A 99 -12.90 -7.17 3.52
CA ALA A 99 -13.62 -8.43 3.70
C ALA A 99 -13.89 -9.15 2.37
N ASP A 100 -14.15 -10.45 2.43
CA ASP A 100 -14.36 -11.28 1.25
C ASP A 100 -15.68 -10.96 0.53
N GLU A 101 -16.74 -10.65 1.30
CA GLU A 101 -18.07 -10.30 0.77
C GLU A 101 -18.27 -8.78 0.56
N GLY A 102 -17.17 -8.03 0.46
CA GLY A 102 -17.19 -6.60 0.18
C GLY A 102 -16.64 -5.75 1.33
N ASP A 103 -15.98 -4.66 0.96
CA ASP A 103 -15.23 -3.84 1.91
C ASP A 103 -16.14 -3.14 2.93
N LEU A 104 -15.73 -3.18 4.20
CA LEU A 104 -16.36 -2.44 5.28
C LEU A 104 -15.63 -1.13 5.52
N THR A 105 -16.37 -0.08 5.87
CA THR A 105 -15.79 1.18 6.33
C THR A 105 -15.84 1.23 7.84
N GLY A 106 -14.71 1.58 8.47
CA GLY A 106 -14.62 1.76 9.91
C GLY A 106 -13.98 3.08 10.30
N ILE A 107 -14.06 3.40 11.59
CA ILE A 107 -13.42 4.56 12.20
C ILE A 107 -12.25 4.07 13.05
N LEU A 108 -11.05 4.57 12.74
CA LEU A 108 -9.84 4.32 13.51
C LEU A 108 -9.74 5.33 14.65
N TYR A 109 -9.81 4.85 15.88
CA TYR A 109 -9.80 5.70 17.07
C TYR A 109 -8.96 5.08 18.18
N PRO A 110 -8.27 5.88 19.00
CA PRO A 110 -7.58 5.35 20.17
C PRO A 110 -8.62 4.88 21.21
N GLY A 111 -8.56 3.60 21.59
CA GLY A 111 -9.41 2.99 22.62
C GLY A 111 -9.04 3.43 24.04
N ILE A 112 -8.79 4.72 24.23
CA ILE A 112 -8.45 5.35 25.50
C ILE A 112 -9.62 6.19 26.02
N LYS A 113 -9.57 6.55 27.30
CA LYS A 113 -10.54 7.47 27.91
C LYS A 113 -10.62 8.78 27.11
N PRO A 114 -11.82 9.32 26.82
CA PRO A 114 -11.96 10.64 26.22
C PRO A 114 -11.32 11.76 27.07
N PRO A 115 -10.81 12.85 26.45
CA PRO A 115 -10.07 13.91 27.16
C PRO A 115 -10.81 14.50 28.39
N HIS A 116 -12.14 14.59 28.31
CA HIS A 116 -13.00 15.14 29.37
C HIS A 116 -13.08 14.26 30.63
N ILE A 117 -12.67 12.98 30.55
CA ILE A 117 -12.67 12.04 31.69
C ILE A 117 -11.27 11.47 31.98
N GLN A 118 -10.23 11.98 31.31
CA GLN A 118 -8.84 11.62 31.55
C GLN A 118 -8.31 12.33 32.80
N ASN A 119 -7.54 11.60 33.61
CA ASN A 119 -6.73 12.19 34.67
C ASN A 119 -5.43 12.82 34.08
N PRO A 120 -4.64 13.58 34.86
CA PRO A 120 -3.40 14.20 34.37
C PRO A 120 -2.36 13.21 33.83
N GLU A 121 -2.31 11.97 34.34
CA GLU A 121 -1.38 10.93 33.89
C GLU A 121 -1.80 10.36 32.52
N ASP A 122 -3.10 10.14 32.32
CA ASP A 122 -3.70 9.66 31.07
C ASP A 122 -3.38 10.63 29.91
N ARG A 123 -3.33 11.95 30.19
CA ARG A 123 -3.05 13.00 29.20
C ARG A 123 -1.60 13.03 28.70
N ASN A 124 -0.66 12.58 29.52
CA ASN A 124 0.77 12.58 29.18
C ASN A 124 1.21 11.30 28.47
N LYS A 125 0.34 10.28 28.40
CA LYS A 125 0.65 9.01 27.76
C LYS A 125 0.72 9.21 26.24
N LYS A 126 1.86 8.86 25.64
CA LYS A 126 2.02 8.82 24.19
C LYS A 126 1.16 7.68 23.62
N LEU A 127 0.43 7.97 22.55
CA LEU A 127 -0.31 6.96 21.82
C LEU A 127 0.66 6.01 21.11
N GLU A 128 0.40 4.72 21.23
CA GLU A 128 1.04 3.67 20.44
C GLU A 128 0.01 3.04 19.49
N VAL A 129 0.46 2.43 18.40
CA VAL A 129 -0.43 1.76 17.42
C VAL A 129 -1.37 0.75 18.11
N LYS A 130 -0.88 0.04 19.13
CA LYS A 130 -1.67 -0.95 19.88
C LYS A 130 -2.84 -0.35 20.69
N ASP A 131 -2.81 0.95 20.95
CA ASP A 131 -3.90 1.64 21.65
C ASP A 131 -5.10 1.90 20.71
N PHE A 132 -4.95 1.70 19.39
CA PHE A 132 -6.01 1.93 18.42
C PHE A 132 -6.94 0.73 18.23
N ILE A 133 -8.21 1.06 17.97
CA ILE A 133 -9.28 0.14 17.59
C ILE A 133 -9.98 0.66 16.34
N VAL A 134 -10.62 -0.25 15.62
CA VAL A 134 -11.53 0.08 14.54
C VAL A 134 -12.96 -0.19 14.99
N ASP A 135 -13.80 0.83 14.85
CA ASP A 135 -15.24 0.75 15.03
C ASP A 135 -15.93 0.59 13.67
N LEU A 136 -16.75 -0.43 13.51
CA LEU A 136 -17.56 -0.67 12.32
C LEU A 136 -19.02 -0.22 12.49
N GLY A 137 -19.42 0.18 13.69
CA GLY A 137 -20.82 0.47 14.02
C GLY A 137 -21.73 -0.77 13.97
N LEU A 138 -21.17 -1.98 14.09
CA LEU A 138 -21.87 -3.26 14.02
C LEU A 138 -21.76 -4.02 15.34
N SER A 139 -22.68 -4.95 15.58
CA SER A 139 -22.59 -5.86 16.73
C SER A 139 -21.42 -6.84 16.60
N GLY A 140 -20.95 -7.39 17.73
CA GLY A 140 -19.84 -8.34 17.73
C GLY A 140 -20.09 -9.59 16.88
N ASP A 141 -21.33 -10.07 16.83
CA ASP A 141 -21.70 -11.24 16.03
C ASP A 141 -21.64 -10.91 14.52
N GLU A 142 -22.20 -9.77 14.11
CA GLU A 142 -22.12 -9.31 12.71
C GLU A 142 -20.68 -9.08 12.25
N VAL A 143 -19.81 -8.55 13.12
CA VAL A 143 -18.39 -8.37 12.79
C VAL A 143 -17.70 -9.72 12.56
N LYS A 144 -17.94 -10.70 13.44
CA LYS A 144 -17.35 -12.05 13.32
C LYS A 144 -17.87 -12.82 12.11
N GLU A 145 -19.07 -12.55 11.65
CA GLU A 145 -19.61 -13.12 10.41
C GLU A 145 -18.96 -12.52 9.15
N LYS A 146 -18.57 -11.24 9.20
CA LYS A 146 -18.08 -10.51 8.01
C LYS A 146 -16.57 -10.50 7.86
N ILE A 147 -15.82 -10.57 8.96
CA ILE A 147 -14.36 -10.46 8.95
C ILE A 147 -13.72 -11.48 9.91
N GLN A 148 -12.44 -11.76 9.70
CA GLN A 148 -11.67 -12.72 10.49
C GLN A 148 -10.31 -12.13 10.90
N ILE A 149 -9.63 -12.81 11.82
CA ILE A 149 -8.24 -12.49 12.14
C ILE A 149 -7.40 -12.62 10.86
N GLY A 150 -6.55 -11.64 10.59
CA GLY A 150 -5.76 -11.54 9.37
C GLY A 150 -6.45 -10.79 8.22
N THR A 151 -7.72 -10.36 8.37
CA THR A 151 -8.36 -9.53 7.35
C THR A 151 -7.58 -8.19 7.18
N PRO A 152 -7.23 -7.79 5.94
CA PRO A 152 -6.49 -6.56 5.68
C PRO A 152 -7.27 -5.30 6.05
N VAL A 153 -6.55 -4.28 6.51
CA VAL A 153 -7.09 -2.96 6.82
C VAL A 153 -6.17 -1.89 6.23
N THR A 154 -6.74 -0.93 5.51
CA THR A 154 -6.02 0.22 4.94
C THR A 154 -6.69 1.52 5.40
N LEU A 155 -5.95 2.63 5.38
CA LEU A 155 -6.60 3.94 5.49
C LEU A 155 -7.54 4.15 4.30
N LYS A 156 -8.64 4.85 4.52
CA LYS A 156 -9.60 5.22 3.47
C LYS A 156 -9.47 6.72 3.22
N ARG A 157 -8.82 7.07 2.10
CA ARG A 157 -8.71 8.46 1.62
C ARG A 157 -9.04 8.51 0.14
N ASN A 158 -9.72 9.56 -0.26
CA ASN A 158 -10.04 9.82 -1.67
C ASN A 158 -8.88 10.56 -2.32
N PHE A 159 -8.72 10.37 -3.62
CA PHE A 159 -7.82 11.15 -4.44
C PHE A 159 -8.40 12.55 -4.64
N ILE A 160 -7.63 13.57 -4.29
CA ILE A 160 -8.02 14.98 -4.43
C ILE A 160 -6.94 15.76 -5.17
N GLU A 161 -7.38 16.75 -5.95
CA GLU A 161 -6.53 17.74 -6.57
C GLU A 161 -6.41 18.96 -5.65
N LEU A 162 -5.20 19.48 -5.49
CA LEU A 162 -4.84 20.59 -4.61
C LEU A 162 -4.01 21.60 -5.40
N GLY A 163 -4.67 22.53 -6.10
CA GLY A 163 -3.97 23.43 -7.02
C GLY A 163 -3.26 22.62 -8.11
N GLU A 164 -1.92 22.70 -8.16
CA GLU A 164 -1.08 21.94 -9.09
C GLU A 164 -0.64 20.57 -8.54
N CYS A 165 -0.99 20.25 -7.29
CA CYS A 165 -0.64 19.01 -6.62
C CYS A 165 -1.81 18.04 -6.55
N VAL A 166 -1.52 16.79 -6.19
CA VAL A 166 -2.52 15.77 -5.88
C VAL A 166 -2.22 15.16 -4.52
N SER A 167 -3.27 14.71 -3.82
CA SER A 167 -3.14 14.08 -2.51
C SER A 167 -4.06 12.86 -2.44
N CYS A 168 -3.53 11.74 -1.95
CA CYS A 168 -4.27 10.51 -1.68
C CYS A 168 -3.50 9.66 -0.66
N LYS A 169 -4.06 8.52 -0.27
CA LYS A 169 -3.28 7.46 0.38
C LYS A 169 -2.33 6.79 -0.63
N ALA A 170 -1.34 6.06 -0.13
CA ALA A 170 -0.47 5.19 -0.92
C ALA A 170 0.23 5.87 -2.11
N MET A 171 0.52 7.19 -2.03
CA MET A 171 1.39 7.82 -3.04
C MET A 171 2.74 7.11 -3.08
N ASP A 172 3.27 6.83 -1.88
CA ASP A 172 4.23 5.78 -1.61
C ASP A 172 3.55 4.39 -1.71
N ASN A 173 3.81 3.59 -2.74
CA ASN A 173 4.60 3.88 -3.95
C ASN A 173 3.79 3.71 -5.25
N ARG A 174 2.48 3.97 -5.17
CA ARG A 174 1.59 3.87 -6.33
C ARG A 174 1.90 4.89 -7.41
N VAL A 175 2.56 6.00 -7.08
CA VAL A 175 3.08 6.93 -8.09
C VAL A 175 4.18 6.32 -8.94
N ALA A 176 5.09 5.53 -8.35
CA ALA A 176 6.11 4.83 -9.13
C ALA A 176 5.52 3.71 -9.98
N VAL A 177 4.53 2.97 -9.46
CA VAL A 177 3.80 1.96 -10.26
C VAL A 177 3.14 2.63 -11.46
N TYR A 178 2.50 3.79 -11.26
CA TYR A 178 1.95 4.60 -12.35
C TYR A 178 3.01 5.03 -13.36
N ILE A 179 4.16 5.54 -12.90
CA ILE A 179 5.28 5.96 -13.75
C ILE A 179 5.82 4.78 -14.55
N MET A 180 6.01 3.62 -13.93
CA MET A 180 6.46 2.39 -14.59
C MET A 180 5.50 1.98 -15.70
N ILE A 181 4.20 1.93 -15.40
CA ILE A 181 3.15 1.61 -16.39
C ILE A 181 3.21 2.61 -17.55
N LYS A 182 3.26 3.91 -17.26
CA LYS A 182 3.33 4.95 -18.28
C LYS A 182 4.60 4.88 -19.11
N ALA A 183 5.75 4.59 -18.50
CA ALA A 183 7.01 4.45 -19.22
C ALA A 183 6.94 3.30 -20.23
N MET A 184 6.39 2.15 -19.83
CA MET A 184 6.17 1.01 -20.72
C MET A 184 5.18 1.36 -21.85
N GLN A 185 4.04 1.98 -21.52
CA GLN A 185 3.02 2.36 -22.52
C GLN A 185 3.52 3.38 -23.54
N ASN A 186 4.39 4.32 -23.14
CA ASN A 186 4.90 5.38 -24.02
C ASN A 186 6.21 5.01 -24.72
N ALA A 187 6.80 3.84 -24.44
CA ALA A 187 8.03 3.41 -25.10
C ALA A 187 7.77 3.09 -26.58
N GLU A 188 8.34 3.90 -27.49
CA GLU A 188 8.25 3.64 -28.93
C GLU A 188 9.04 2.40 -29.35
N LYS A 189 10.15 2.11 -28.65
CA LYS A 189 11.05 0.99 -28.91
C LYS A 189 11.65 0.45 -27.63
N TYR A 190 11.81 -0.87 -27.59
CA TYR A 190 12.47 -1.57 -26.49
C TYR A 190 13.91 -1.94 -26.89
N GLY A 191 14.87 -1.21 -26.33
CA GLY A 191 16.31 -1.42 -26.52
C GLY A 191 16.85 -2.65 -25.80
N PHE A 192 16.21 -3.03 -24.69
CA PHE A 192 16.62 -4.01 -23.70
C PHE A 192 15.62 -5.17 -23.61
N GLU A 193 16.04 -6.28 -23.01
CA GLU A 193 15.08 -7.24 -22.44
C GLU A 193 14.55 -6.63 -21.13
N THR A 194 13.29 -6.19 -21.15
CA THR A 194 12.76 -5.26 -20.14
C THR A 194 11.84 -5.96 -19.13
N TYR A 195 12.34 -5.93 -17.91
CA TYR A 195 11.86 -6.27 -16.58
C TYR A 195 10.93 -5.25 -15.92
N ALA A 196 9.67 -5.03 -16.31
CA ALA A 196 8.80 -4.17 -15.50
C ALA A 196 8.22 -4.96 -14.32
N VAL A 197 8.74 -4.73 -13.12
CA VAL A 197 8.43 -5.53 -11.92
C VAL A 197 7.63 -4.70 -10.93
N ALA A 198 6.37 -5.09 -10.73
CA ALA A 198 5.56 -4.60 -9.63
C ALA A 198 5.83 -5.49 -8.40
N THR A 199 6.63 -4.98 -7.46
CA THR A 199 7.14 -5.77 -6.33
C THR A 199 6.16 -5.82 -5.15
N SER A 200 6.23 -6.87 -4.34
CA SER A 200 5.47 -7.02 -3.10
C SER A 200 6.34 -6.82 -1.85
N GLN A 201 5.70 -6.51 -0.73
CA GLN A 201 6.31 -6.47 0.62
C GLN A 201 7.60 -5.63 0.72
N GLU A 202 7.64 -4.45 0.11
CA GLU A 202 8.73 -3.48 0.30
C GLU A 202 8.72 -2.96 1.75
N GLU A 203 7.55 -2.58 2.25
CA GLU A 203 7.35 -1.82 3.51
C GLU A 203 7.71 -2.62 4.76
N ILE A 204 7.98 -3.92 4.59
CA ILE A 204 8.37 -4.87 5.64
C ILE A 204 9.70 -5.56 5.35
N GLY A 205 10.53 -4.97 4.48
CA GLY A 205 11.94 -5.31 4.31
C GLY A 205 12.37 -5.64 2.89
N LEU A 206 11.92 -4.89 1.88
CA LEU A 206 12.42 -4.97 0.49
C LEU A 206 12.33 -6.38 -0.12
N ARG A 207 11.36 -7.18 0.33
CA ARG A 207 11.44 -8.64 0.15
C ARG A 207 11.21 -9.04 -1.30
N GLY A 208 10.18 -8.49 -1.93
CA GLY A 208 9.82 -8.81 -3.29
C GLY A 208 10.83 -8.33 -4.33
N ALA A 209 11.44 -7.16 -4.11
CA ALA A 209 12.54 -6.67 -4.94
C ALA A 209 13.75 -7.60 -4.88
N THR A 210 14.10 -8.09 -3.69
CA THR A 210 15.23 -9.01 -3.48
C THR A 210 15.03 -10.32 -4.24
N THR A 211 13.86 -10.96 -4.13
CA THR A 211 13.60 -12.23 -4.83
C THR A 211 13.48 -12.06 -6.33
N SER A 212 12.87 -10.95 -6.78
CA SER A 212 12.75 -10.63 -8.21
C SER A 212 14.13 -10.43 -8.85
N ALA A 213 15.01 -9.65 -8.21
CA ALA A 213 16.36 -9.42 -8.69
C ALA A 213 17.18 -10.72 -8.76
N PHE A 214 17.05 -11.60 -7.76
CA PHE A 214 17.71 -12.91 -7.75
C PHE A 214 17.24 -13.80 -8.91
N GLY A 215 15.93 -13.85 -9.17
CA GLY A 215 15.36 -14.68 -10.24
C GLY A 215 15.64 -14.15 -11.65
N ILE A 216 15.59 -12.83 -11.85
CA ILE A 216 15.83 -12.19 -13.15
C ILE A 216 17.32 -12.16 -13.50
N ASN A 217 18.16 -11.93 -12.48
CA ASN A 217 19.57 -11.60 -12.60
C ASN A 217 19.81 -10.46 -13.62
N PRO A 218 19.30 -9.24 -13.35
CA PRO A 218 19.37 -8.13 -14.29
C PRO A 218 20.78 -7.55 -14.38
N ASP A 219 21.14 -7.04 -15.56
CA ASP A 219 22.40 -6.31 -15.77
C ASP A 219 22.29 -4.87 -15.26
N VAL A 220 21.09 -4.28 -15.35
CA VAL A 220 20.78 -2.91 -14.91
C VAL A 220 19.49 -2.92 -14.11
N GLY A 221 19.49 -2.28 -12.94
CA GLY A 221 18.32 -2.07 -12.10
C GLY A 221 17.97 -0.58 -11.98
N ILE A 222 16.70 -0.23 -12.18
CA ILE A 222 16.11 1.07 -11.90
C ILE A 222 15.05 0.88 -10.82
N CYS A 223 15.29 1.44 -9.63
CA CYS A 223 14.29 1.49 -8.57
C CYS A 223 13.51 2.80 -8.69
N LEU A 224 12.19 2.71 -8.81
CA LEU A 224 11.30 3.86 -8.77
C LEU A 224 10.64 3.88 -7.39
N ASP A 225 10.92 4.93 -6.63
CA ASP A 225 10.36 5.11 -5.30
C ASP A 225 10.14 6.59 -5.01
N THR A 226 9.39 6.86 -3.95
CA THR A 226 9.25 8.19 -3.38
C THR A 226 10.44 8.53 -2.48
N THR A 227 10.62 9.83 -2.25
CA THR A 227 11.55 10.33 -1.23
C THR A 227 10.88 11.46 -0.47
N LEU A 228 11.44 11.81 0.68
CA LEU A 228 10.89 12.84 1.55
C LEU A 228 11.05 14.22 0.89
N ALA A 229 9.93 14.93 0.75
CA ALA A 229 9.95 16.36 0.49
C ALA A 229 10.28 17.12 1.78
N THR A 230 11.30 17.98 1.74
CA THR A 230 11.83 18.72 2.90
C THR A 230 11.47 20.21 2.87
N ASP A 231 10.53 20.59 2.02
CA ASP A 231 10.03 21.96 1.81
C ASP A 231 8.88 22.34 2.76
N THR A 232 8.77 21.65 3.91
CA THR A 232 7.74 21.90 4.91
C THR A 232 8.25 22.75 6.08
N PRO A 233 7.40 23.59 6.71
CA PRO A 233 7.81 24.38 7.87
C PRO A 233 8.42 23.53 8.99
N GLY A 234 9.60 23.92 9.47
CA GLY A 234 10.31 23.22 10.55
C GLY A 234 11.42 22.26 10.08
N VAL A 235 11.57 22.05 8.77
CA VAL A 235 12.73 21.39 8.18
C VAL A 235 13.71 22.46 7.71
N SER A 236 15.01 22.29 7.99
CA SER A 236 16.02 23.27 7.54
C SER A 236 16.27 23.12 6.03
N ASP A 237 16.48 24.24 5.32
CA ASP A 237 16.77 24.32 3.87
C ASP A 237 18.12 23.68 3.43
N ARG A 238 18.57 22.61 4.08
CA ARG A 238 19.87 21.98 3.86
C ARG A 238 19.78 20.75 2.98
#